data_AF-A0AA43UFY5-F1
#
_entry.id   AF-A0AA43UFY5-F1
#
_cell.length_a   1.000
_cell.length_b   1.000
_cell.length_c   1.000
_cell.angle_alpha   90.00
_cell.angle_beta   90.00
_cell.angle_gamma   90.00
#
_symmetry.space_group_name_H-M   'P 1'
#
loop_
_entity.id
_entity.type
_entity.pdbx_description
1 polymer ?
#
loop_
_entity_poly.entity_id
_entity_poly.type
_entity_poly.pdbx_seq_one_letter_code
_entity_poly.pdbx_strand_id
1 'polypeptide(L)'
;VTFRYLCCMDRRNNLEPISCKVFDIHSIVRNYADIPSYGLSNIAKLFGIPYDSKESNVDAKTCIRILQYICKEENLSIEGLLEMCGKGAVVDSEVVYHSTLLKFKQERLQKYYDGKMPSGSKELEGEVFSMAESFEDQRIEIGFRIADFINHHGGKLTRKVSESNFFIWDGNIDSKRLESANLMADGTIRILTADELFMMNFER
;
A
#
# COMPACT_ATOMS: atom_id res chain seq x y z
N VAL A 1 -5.54 -5.98 -12.83
CA VAL A 1 -6.45 -6.92 -12.14
C VAL A 1 -6.09 -6.89 -10.67
N THR A 2 -6.93 -6.23 -9.87
CA THR A 2 -6.65 -5.89 -8.47
C THR A 2 -7.26 -6.97 -7.59
N PHE A 3 -6.44 -7.74 -6.88
CA PHE A 3 -6.91 -8.75 -5.93
C PHE A 3 -7.71 -8.04 -4.83
N ARG A 4 -9.04 -8.14 -4.91
CA ARG A 4 -10.00 -7.77 -3.86
C ARG A 4 -9.76 -8.70 -2.66
N TYR A 5 -8.78 -8.37 -1.84
CA TYR A 5 -8.63 -8.94 -0.51
C TYR A 5 -9.94 -8.73 0.24
N LEU A 6 -10.70 -9.82 0.44
CA LEU A 6 -11.56 -10.06 1.59
C LEU A 6 -12.24 -8.79 2.15
N CYS A 7 -12.94 -8.05 1.30
CA CYS A 7 -13.88 -7.01 1.71
C CYS A 7 -15.17 -7.65 2.25
N CYS A 8 -15.07 -8.65 3.13
CA CYS A 8 -16.19 -9.08 3.96
C CYS A 8 -16.43 -8.08 5.12
N MET A 9 -15.66 -7.00 5.21
CA MET A 9 -16.01 -5.83 6.01
C MET A 9 -16.38 -4.66 5.10
N ASP A 10 -17.47 -4.79 4.35
CA ASP A 10 -18.16 -3.61 3.84
C ASP A 10 -19.01 -3.04 4.97
N ARG A 11 -18.59 -1.91 5.56
CA ARG A 11 -19.38 -1.16 6.56
C ARG A 11 -20.79 -0.82 6.05
N ARG A 12 -21.03 -0.81 4.72
CA ARG A 12 -22.37 -0.61 4.15
C ARG A 12 -23.31 -1.80 4.33
N ASN A 13 -22.77 -3.02 4.48
CA ASN A 13 -23.57 -4.26 4.45
C ASN A 13 -23.67 -4.96 5.81
N ASN A 14 -23.11 -4.39 6.88
CA ASN A 14 -23.20 -4.94 8.25
C ASN A 14 -22.75 -6.42 8.36
N LEU A 15 -21.78 -6.83 7.54
CA LEU A 15 -21.29 -8.21 7.50
C LEU A 15 -20.46 -8.52 8.75
N GLU A 16 -20.75 -9.65 9.38
CA GLU A 16 -19.99 -10.11 10.55
C GLU A 16 -18.55 -10.48 10.16
N PRO A 17 -17.54 -10.12 10.99
CA PRO A 17 -16.18 -10.57 10.78
C PRO A 17 -16.09 -12.09 10.78
N ILE A 18 -15.52 -12.66 9.72
CA ILE A 18 -15.20 -14.09 9.68
C ILE A 18 -13.76 -14.25 10.17
N SER A 19 -13.59 -14.96 11.28
CA SER A 19 -12.26 -15.40 11.71
C SER A 19 -11.78 -16.51 10.77
N CYS A 20 -10.73 -16.23 10.01
CA CYS A 20 -10.05 -17.23 9.20
C CYS A 20 -8.55 -17.15 9.44
N LYS A 21 -7.80 -18.15 8.96
CA LYS A 21 -6.33 -18.17 8.84
C LYS A 21 -5.99 -18.14 7.35
N VAL A 22 -5.13 -17.22 6.93
CA VAL A 22 -4.66 -17.07 5.55
C VAL A 22 -3.20 -17.49 5.48
N PHE A 23 -2.80 -18.11 4.39
CA PHE A 23 -1.42 -18.55 4.21
C PHE A 23 -0.94 -18.04 2.87
N ASP A 24 0.19 -17.34 2.86
CA ASP A 24 0.79 -16.87 1.61
C ASP A 24 1.70 -17.96 1.04
N ILE A 25 1.24 -18.57 -0.06
CA ILE A 25 1.97 -19.63 -0.74
C ILE A 25 3.35 -19.19 -1.21
N HIS A 26 3.53 -17.92 -1.60
CA HIS A 26 4.83 -17.43 -2.07
C HIS A 26 5.83 -17.35 -0.92
N SER A 27 5.37 -16.94 0.27
CA SER A 27 6.19 -16.90 1.47
C SER A 27 6.54 -18.30 1.97
N ILE A 28 5.58 -19.24 1.97
CA ILE A 28 5.83 -20.66 2.29
C ILE A 28 6.91 -21.24 1.37
N VAL A 29 6.72 -21.09 0.06
CA VAL A 29 7.62 -21.68 -0.95
C VAL A 29 9.02 -21.05 -0.88
N ARG A 30 9.10 -19.73 -0.67
CA ARG A 30 10.39 -19.05 -0.49
C ARG A 30 11.14 -19.59 0.72
N ASN A 31 10.47 -19.75 1.85
CA ASN A 31 11.12 -20.21 3.08
C ASN A 31 11.45 -21.71 3.02
N TYR A 32 10.64 -22.51 2.33
CA TYR A 32 10.86 -23.95 2.17
C TYR A 32 12.02 -24.26 1.21
N ALA A 33 12.04 -23.64 0.03
CA ALA A 33 12.97 -23.97 -1.04
C ALA A 33 14.09 -22.93 -1.25
N ASP A 34 14.13 -21.86 -0.45
CA ASP A 34 15.07 -20.73 -0.55
C ASP A 34 15.14 -20.12 -1.97
N ILE A 35 14.00 -20.09 -2.65
CA ILE A 35 13.90 -19.60 -4.04
C ILE A 35 13.34 -18.18 -4.12
N PRO A 36 13.84 -17.35 -5.07
CA PRO A 36 13.29 -16.03 -5.35
C PRO A 36 11.80 -16.07 -5.63
N SER A 37 11.11 -14.96 -5.38
CA SER A 37 9.66 -14.84 -5.59
C SER A 37 9.27 -14.98 -7.07
N TYR A 38 8.99 -16.21 -7.50
CA TYR A 38 8.45 -16.52 -8.83
C TYR A 38 6.93 -16.38 -8.85
N GLY A 39 6.35 -16.18 -10.05
CA GLY A 39 4.91 -16.29 -10.24
C GLY A 39 4.40 -17.73 -10.01
N LEU A 40 3.12 -17.88 -9.62
CA LEU A 40 2.52 -19.15 -9.24
C LEU A 40 2.67 -20.26 -10.30
N SER A 41 2.58 -19.92 -11.58
CA SER A 41 2.79 -20.88 -12.68
C SER A 41 4.19 -21.48 -12.71
N ASN A 42 5.21 -20.67 -12.42
CA ASN A 42 6.60 -21.12 -12.35
C ASN A 42 6.83 -21.98 -11.10
N ILE A 43 6.22 -21.59 -9.97
CA ILE A 43 6.23 -22.41 -8.75
C ILE A 43 5.61 -23.78 -9.03
N ALA A 44 4.43 -23.82 -9.66
CA ALA A 44 3.76 -25.08 -10.02
C ALA A 44 4.66 -25.98 -10.88
N LYS A 45 5.37 -25.39 -11.86
CA LYS A 45 6.32 -26.11 -12.71
C LYS A 45 7.48 -26.72 -11.92
N LEU A 46 8.00 -26.06 -10.88
CA LEU A 46 9.07 -26.60 -10.04
C LEU A 46 8.64 -27.88 -9.32
N PHE A 47 7.38 -27.94 -8.88
CA PHE A 47 6.81 -29.10 -8.20
C PHE A 47 6.17 -30.12 -9.17
N GLY A 48 6.32 -29.94 -10.48
CA GLY A 48 5.70 -30.82 -11.48
C GLY A 48 4.16 -30.78 -11.48
N ILE A 49 3.56 -29.71 -10.95
CA ILE A 49 2.11 -29.55 -10.84
C ILE A 49 1.56 -28.89 -12.11
N PRO A 50 0.56 -29.49 -12.78
CA PRO A 50 -0.08 -28.89 -13.94
C PRO A 50 -0.74 -27.55 -13.60
N TYR A 51 -0.51 -26.54 -14.44
CA TYR A 51 -1.12 -25.22 -14.35
C TYR A 51 -1.68 -24.81 -15.71
N ASP A 52 -3.01 -24.72 -15.82
CA ASP A 52 -3.71 -24.22 -17.00
C ASP A 52 -4.47 -22.93 -16.66
N SER A 53 -3.97 -21.80 -17.13
CA SER A 53 -4.57 -20.48 -16.88
C SER A 53 -5.99 -20.31 -17.45
N LYS A 54 -6.44 -21.23 -18.30
CA LYS A 54 -7.80 -21.24 -18.86
C LYS A 54 -8.82 -21.91 -17.93
N GLU A 55 -8.36 -22.68 -16.94
CA GLU A 55 -9.23 -23.35 -15.99
C GLU A 55 -9.73 -22.37 -14.92
N SER A 56 -11.04 -22.42 -14.63
CA SER A 56 -11.61 -21.63 -13.54
C SER A 56 -11.05 -22.10 -12.19
N ASN A 57 -10.68 -21.14 -11.34
CA ASN A 57 -10.09 -21.38 -10.01
C ASN A 57 -8.74 -22.11 -10.03
N VAL A 58 -8.02 -22.10 -11.16
CA VAL A 58 -6.71 -22.76 -11.28
C VAL A 58 -5.75 -22.31 -10.19
N ASP A 59 -5.66 -21.02 -9.90
CA ASP A 59 -4.75 -20.49 -8.89
C ASP A 59 -5.01 -21.10 -7.50
N ALA A 60 -6.29 -21.13 -7.08
CA ALA A 60 -6.67 -21.70 -5.79
C ALA A 60 -6.35 -23.21 -5.71
N LYS A 61 -6.65 -23.96 -6.78
CA LYS A 61 -6.34 -25.40 -6.85
C LYS A 61 -4.83 -25.65 -6.82
N THR A 62 -4.07 -24.84 -7.55
CA THR A 62 -2.62 -24.95 -7.62
C THR A 62 -1.96 -24.66 -6.28
N CYS A 63 -2.39 -23.63 -5.56
CA CYS A 63 -1.91 -23.36 -4.19
C CYS A 63 -2.12 -24.57 -3.27
N ILE A 64 -3.31 -25.17 -3.28
CA ILE A 64 -3.63 -26.34 -2.46
C ILE A 64 -2.73 -27.54 -2.85
N ARG A 65 -2.57 -27.80 -4.15
CA ARG A 65 -1.73 -28.90 -4.63
C ARG A 65 -0.26 -28.74 -4.25
N ILE A 66 0.27 -27.52 -4.30
CA ILE A 66 1.65 -27.24 -3.88
C ILE A 66 1.82 -27.55 -2.39
N LEU A 67 0.90 -27.09 -1.55
CA LEU A 67 0.95 -27.37 -0.11
C LEU A 67 0.84 -28.87 0.18
N GLN A 68 -0.11 -29.56 -0.46
CA GLN A 68 -0.28 -31.00 -0.31
C GLN A 68 0.97 -31.77 -0.74
N TYR A 69 1.62 -31.34 -1.83
CA TYR A 69 2.87 -31.93 -2.28
C TYR A 69 3.95 -31.80 -1.21
N ILE A 70 4.21 -30.58 -0.74
CA ILE A 70 5.27 -30.32 0.26
C ILE A 70 4.99 -31.09 1.56
N CYS A 71 3.76 -31.02 2.09
CA CYS A 71 3.37 -31.77 3.28
C CYS A 71 3.58 -33.28 3.12
N LYS A 72 3.30 -33.83 1.94
CA LYS A 72 3.49 -35.26 1.67
C LYS A 72 4.97 -35.63 1.60
N GLU A 73 5.78 -34.86 0.90
CA GLU A 73 7.23 -35.14 0.76
C GLU A 73 7.95 -35.05 2.10
N GLU A 74 7.59 -34.07 2.93
CA GLU A 74 8.19 -33.87 4.26
C GLU A 74 7.55 -34.74 5.35
N ASN A 75 6.47 -35.47 5.03
CA ASN A 75 5.66 -36.21 6.00
C ASN A 75 5.18 -35.34 7.17
N LEU A 76 4.68 -34.14 6.86
CA LEU A 76 4.20 -33.13 7.80
C LEU A 76 2.70 -32.85 7.62
N SER A 77 2.05 -32.42 8.71
CA SER A 77 0.76 -31.72 8.59
C SER A 77 0.98 -30.30 8.05
N ILE A 78 -0.10 -29.59 7.71
CA ILE A 78 0.00 -28.19 7.31
C ILE A 78 0.54 -27.33 8.45
N GLU A 79 0.14 -27.59 9.69
CA GLU A 79 0.66 -26.92 10.88
C GLU A 79 2.16 -27.17 11.05
N GLY A 80 2.62 -28.41 10.87
CA GLY A 80 4.04 -28.75 10.93
C GLY A 80 4.87 -28.08 9.83
N LEU A 81 4.32 -27.97 8.61
CA LEU A 81 4.95 -27.24 7.52
C LEU A 81 5.10 -25.74 7.85
N LEU A 82 4.06 -25.13 8.43
CA LEU A 82 4.08 -23.72 8.81
C LEU A 82 5.08 -23.43 9.94
N GLU A 83 5.23 -24.35 10.89
CA GLU A 83 6.27 -24.26 11.93
C GLU A 83 7.68 -24.36 11.32
N MET A 84 7.88 -25.29 10.39
CA MET A 84 9.16 -25.50 9.70
C MET A 84 9.57 -24.30 8.84
N CYS A 85 8.64 -23.71 8.09
CA CYS A 85 8.89 -22.52 7.26
C CYS A 85 9.01 -21.22 8.07
N GLY A 86 8.92 -21.29 9.39
CA GLY A 86 8.90 -20.14 10.31
C GLY A 86 7.61 -19.34 10.22
N LYS A 87 7.32 -18.53 11.25
CA LYS A 87 6.15 -17.63 11.33
C LYS A 87 6.02 -16.64 10.17
N GLY A 88 6.98 -16.57 9.24
CA GLY A 88 6.89 -15.79 8.00
C GLY A 88 6.01 -16.43 6.91
N ALA A 89 5.65 -17.71 7.06
CA ALA A 89 4.69 -18.43 6.19
C ALA A 89 3.23 -18.29 6.65
N VAL A 90 3.05 -18.03 7.95
CA VAL A 90 1.76 -17.70 8.55
C VAL A 90 1.57 -16.20 8.38
N VAL A 91 0.85 -15.79 7.34
CA VAL A 91 0.14 -14.52 7.42
C VAL A 91 -1.01 -14.81 8.35
N ASP A 92 -0.80 -14.81 9.67
CA ASP A 92 -1.92 -14.84 10.60
C ASP A 92 -2.91 -13.86 10.02
N SER A 93 -4.11 -14.29 9.63
CA SER A 93 -5.15 -13.34 9.25
C SER A 93 -5.78 -12.74 10.50
N GLU A 94 -4.97 -12.53 11.52
CA GLU A 94 -4.88 -11.19 12.04
C GLU A 94 -4.35 -10.29 10.91
N VAL A 95 -5.30 -9.70 10.16
CA VAL A 95 -5.23 -8.27 9.82
C VAL A 95 -3.79 -7.82 9.62
N VAL A 96 -3.26 -7.67 8.39
CA VAL A 96 -1.96 -6.98 8.18
C VAL A 96 -1.97 -5.81 9.14
N TYR A 97 -1.19 -5.88 10.24
CA TYR A 97 -1.45 -5.05 11.41
C TYR A 97 -1.58 -3.64 10.87
N HIS A 98 -2.66 -2.93 11.19
CA HIS A 98 -2.93 -1.65 10.53
C HIS A 98 -1.69 -0.77 10.57
N SER A 99 -0.91 -0.84 11.66
CA SER A 99 0.42 -0.26 11.83
C SER A 99 1.48 -0.73 10.82
N THR A 100 1.61 -2.02 10.52
CA THR A 100 2.56 -2.56 9.54
C THR A 100 2.19 -2.17 8.11
N LEU A 101 0.90 -2.29 7.73
CA LEU A 101 0.43 -1.82 6.42
C LEU A 101 0.62 -0.31 6.28
N LEU A 102 0.28 0.42 7.34
CA LEU A 102 0.43 1.86 7.39
C LEU A 102 1.89 2.26 7.26
N LYS A 103 2.79 1.61 7.99
CA LYS A 103 4.24 1.81 7.87
C LYS A 103 4.72 1.59 6.43
N PHE A 104 4.26 0.52 5.77
CA PHE A 104 4.60 0.26 4.37
C PHE A 104 4.11 1.36 3.43
N LYS A 105 2.90 1.88 3.66
CA LYS A 105 2.35 3.00 2.89
C LYS A 105 3.10 4.30 3.20
N GLN A 106 3.46 4.55 4.45
CA GLN A 106 4.28 5.70 4.87
C GLN A 106 5.67 5.66 4.24
N GLU A 107 6.33 4.50 4.20
CA GLU A 107 7.62 4.29 3.52
C GLU A 107 7.51 4.49 2.00
N ARG A 108 6.38 4.13 1.38
CA ARG A 108 6.14 4.44 -0.03
C ARG A 108 5.90 5.93 -0.27
N LEU A 109 5.12 6.58 0.59
CA LEU A 109 4.85 8.01 0.52
C LEU A 109 6.13 8.82 0.76
N GLN A 110 7.03 8.32 1.61
CA GLN A 110 8.37 8.90 1.87
C GLN A 110 9.14 9.17 0.57
N LYS A 111 9.00 8.30 -0.44
CA LYS A 111 9.70 8.45 -1.72
C LYS A 111 9.35 9.74 -2.47
N TYR A 112 8.16 10.32 -2.23
CA TYR A 112 7.78 11.62 -2.82
C TYR A 112 8.46 12.80 -2.13
N TYR A 113 8.88 12.65 -0.86
CA TYR A 113 9.65 13.65 -0.14
C TYR A 113 11.16 13.55 -0.44
N ASP A 114 11.66 12.33 -0.62
CA ASP A 114 13.08 12.05 -0.88
C ASP A 114 13.46 12.15 -2.37
N GLY A 115 12.46 12.09 -3.25
CA GLY A 115 12.62 11.92 -4.69
C GLY A 115 13.25 13.11 -5.42
N LYS A 116 13.98 12.78 -6.50
CA LYS A 116 14.41 13.73 -7.54
C LYS A 116 13.27 14.02 -8.52
N MET A 117 13.43 15.14 -9.23
CA MET A 117 12.43 15.93 -9.94
C MET A 117 11.30 15.19 -10.70
N PRO A 118 10.11 15.84 -10.78
CA PRO A 118 8.93 15.47 -11.57
C PRO A 118 9.20 14.84 -12.93
N SER A 119 8.40 13.82 -13.27
CA SER A 119 8.43 13.15 -14.57
C SER A 119 7.31 13.59 -15.53
N GLY A 120 6.54 14.63 -15.18
CA GLY A 120 5.36 15.08 -15.94
C GLY A 120 5.42 16.54 -16.38
N SER A 121 4.26 17.22 -16.35
CA SER A 121 4.17 18.64 -16.73
C SER A 121 4.91 19.54 -15.73
N LYS A 122 5.16 20.79 -16.12
CA LYS A 122 5.95 21.78 -15.36
C LYS A 122 5.08 22.91 -14.79
N GLU A 123 3.77 22.71 -14.69
CA GLU A 123 2.82 23.76 -14.32
C GLU A 123 2.95 24.22 -12.85
N LEU A 124 3.47 23.36 -11.99
CA LEU A 124 3.81 23.62 -10.59
C LEU A 124 5.34 23.63 -10.37
N GLU A 125 6.15 23.84 -11.42
CA GLU A 125 7.61 23.86 -11.28
C GLU A 125 8.06 24.97 -10.33
N GLY A 126 8.85 24.60 -9.31
CA GLY A 126 9.33 25.51 -8.28
C GLY A 126 8.38 25.66 -7.08
N GLU A 127 7.14 25.17 -7.19
CA GLU A 127 6.18 25.20 -6.10
C GLU A 127 6.42 24.05 -5.11
N VAL A 128 6.44 24.39 -3.82
CA VAL A 128 6.67 23.46 -2.72
C VAL A 128 5.41 23.33 -1.88
N PHE A 129 4.97 22.10 -1.69
CA PHE A 129 3.75 21.74 -0.99
C PHE A 129 4.08 21.01 0.31
N SER A 130 3.35 21.33 1.36
CA SER A 130 3.23 20.50 2.55
C SER A 130 1.78 20.08 2.73
N MET A 131 1.54 19.03 3.52
CA MET A 131 0.18 18.53 3.75
C MET A 131 -0.05 18.16 5.22
N ALA A 132 -1.32 18.14 5.62
CA ALA A 132 -1.74 17.70 6.94
C ALA A 132 -1.23 16.29 7.26
N GLU A 133 -0.87 16.06 8.51
CA GLU A 133 -0.36 14.76 8.99
C GLU A 133 -1.39 13.63 8.80
N SER A 134 -2.69 13.98 8.81
CA SER A 134 -3.79 13.07 8.54
C SER A 134 -3.69 12.36 7.18
N PHE A 135 -3.03 12.98 6.20
CA PHE A 135 -2.75 12.41 4.88
C PHE A 135 -1.51 11.49 4.86
N GLU A 136 -0.73 11.45 5.94
CA GLU A 136 0.38 10.51 6.12
C GLU A 136 -0.01 9.32 7.02
N ASP A 137 -1.17 9.34 7.68
CA ASP A 137 -1.65 8.26 8.55
C ASP A 137 -3.04 7.73 8.17
N GLN A 138 -4.11 8.39 8.61
CA GLN A 138 -5.50 7.97 8.59
C GLN A 138 -6.08 7.99 7.18
N ARG A 139 -5.67 8.98 6.37
CA ARG A 139 -6.17 9.26 5.03
C ARG A 139 -5.07 9.07 3.97
N ILE A 140 -4.16 8.14 4.20
CA ILE A 140 -2.96 7.93 3.36
C ILE A 140 -3.24 7.68 1.87
N GLU A 141 -4.40 7.12 1.52
CA GLU A 141 -4.80 6.96 0.11
C GLU A 141 -5.03 8.31 -0.59
N ILE A 142 -5.54 9.31 0.14
CA ILE A 142 -5.69 10.67 -0.37
C ILE A 142 -4.32 11.35 -0.41
N GLY A 143 -3.45 11.10 0.59
CA GLY A 143 -2.07 11.54 0.58
C GLY A 143 -1.29 11.08 -0.66
N PHE A 144 -1.46 9.81 -1.08
CA PHE A 144 -0.88 9.33 -2.34
C PHE A 144 -1.41 10.09 -3.55
N ARG A 145 -2.72 10.31 -3.64
CA ARG A 145 -3.31 11.07 -4.76
C ARG A 145 -2.80 12.51 -4.83
N ILE A 146 -2.66 13.17 -3.68
CA ILE A 146 -2.07 14.51 -3.56
C ILE A 146 -0.61 14.47 -4.05
N ALA A 147 0.18 13.51 -3.55
CA ALA A 147 1.59 13.39 -3.89
C ALA A 147 1.83 13.07 -5.37
N ASP A 148 1.04 12.16 -5.93
CA ASP A 148 1.06 11.85 -7.36
C ASP A 148 0.68 13.05 -8.20
N PHE A 149 -0.38 13.77 -7.82
CA PHE A 149 -0.80 14.97 -8.55
C PHE A 149 0.29 16.05 -8.57
N ILE A 150 0.83 16.40 -7.40
CA ILE A 150 1.89 17.41 -7.28
C ILE A 150 3.11 17.02 -8.09
N ASN A 151 3.59 15.78 -7.92
CA ASN A 151 4.78 15.29 -8.62
C ASN A 151 4.55 15.13 -10.14
N HIS A 152 3.33 14.81 -10.56
CA HIS A 152 2.97 14.76 -11.98
C HIS A 152 3.00 16.14 -12.63
N HIS A 153 2.66 17.20 -11.89
CA HIS A 153 2.57 18.56 -12.43
C HIS A 153 3.80 19.43 -12.14
N GLY A 154 4.91 18.87 -11.64
CA GLY A 154 6.15 19.65 -11.51
C GLY A 154 6.48 20.12 -10.09
N GLY A 155 5.57 19.92 -9.14
CA GLY A 155 5.72 20.41 -7.78
C GLY A 155 6.53 19.46 -6.88
N LYS A 156 6.96 19.98 -5.72
CA LYS A 156 7.74 19.24 -4.72
C LYS A 156 6.97 19.09 -3.41
N LEU A 157 7.09 17.94 -2.75
CA LEU A 157 6.58 17.74 -1.39
C LEU A 157 7.65 17.97 -0.32
N THR A 158 7.26 18.59 0.79
CA THR A 158 8.06 18.74 2.01
C THR A 158 7.22 18.48 3.26
N ARG A 159 7.85 17.98 4.33
CA ARG A 159 7.22 17.90 5.66
C ARG A 159 7.34 19.21 6.44
N LYS A 160 8.22 20.12 6.01
CA LYS A 160 8.46 21.38 6.70
C LYS A 160 7.53 22.45 6.15
N VAL A 161 6.50 22.79 6.92
CA VAL A 161 5.53 23.83 6.56
C VAL A 161 6.23 25.16 6.25
N SER A 162 7.28 25.50 7.00
CA SER A 162 8.09 26.71 6.81
C SER A 162 8.77 26.83 5.44
N GLU A 163 8.94 25.71 4.72
CA GLU A 163 9.58 25.67 3.41
C GLU A 163 8.57 25.55 2.27
N SER A 164 7.25 25.56 2.57
CA SER A 164 6.20 25.35 1.57
C SER A 164 5.53 26.65 1.13
N ASN A 165 5.19 26.74 -0.16
CA ASN A 165 4.33 27.76 -0.74
C ASN A 165 2.84 27.44 -0.48
N PHE A 166 2.50 26.15 -0.40
CA PHE A 166 1.15 25.67 -0.19
C PHE A 166 1.05 24.67 0.96
N PHE A 167 -0.03 24.75 1.73
CA PHE A 167 -0.39 23.77 2.74
C PHE A 167 -1.72 23.11 2.38
N ILE A 168 -1.72 21.79 2.18
CA ILE A 168 -2.91 21.00 1.88
C ILE A 168 -3.60 20.59 3.19
N TRP A 169 -4.71 21.27 3.48
CA TRP A 169 -5.59 21.02 4.61
C TRP A 169 -6.59 19.91 4.32
N ASP A 170 -6.99 19.20 5.36
CA ASP A 170 -7.87 18.04 5.25
C ASP A 170 -9.35 18.32 5.53
N GLY A 171 -9.68 19.57 5.85
CA GLY A 171 -11.03 20.07 6.07
C GLY A 171 -11.62 19.78 7.44
N ASN A 172 -10.92 19.05 8.32
CA ASN A 172 -11.54 18.56 9.58
C ASN A 172 -10.57 18.43 10.76
N ILE A 173 -9.28 18.22 10.54
CA ILE A 173 -8.32 17.91 11.60
C ILE A 173 -7.46 19.15 11.87
N ASP A 174 -7.61 19.62 13.10
CA ASP A 174 -6.67 20.54 13.73
C ASP A 174 -5.35 19.79 13.90
N SER A 175 -4.33 20.20 13.16
CA SER A 175 -3.00 19.58 13.21
C SER A 175 -1.99 20.65 13.62
N LYS A 176 -0.96 20.26 14.37
CA LYS A 176 0.17 21.16 14.70
C LYS A 176 0.78 21.83 13.47
N ARG A 177 0.66 21.19 12.30
CA ARG A 177 1.09 21.74 11.01
C ARG A 177 0.14 22.81 10.47
N LEU A 178 -1.17 22.69 10.69
CA LEU A 178 -2.14 23.75 10.38
C LEU A 178 -1.92 24.96 11.30
N GLU A 179 -1.70 24.76 12.60
CA GLU A 179 -1.30 25.84 13.51
C GLU A 179 0.00 26.50 13.03
N SER A 180 1.00 25.71 12.61
CA SER A 180 2.24 26.24 12.05
C SER A 180 2.01 27.04 10.77
N ALA A 181 1.15 26.56 9.86
CA ALA A 181 0.79 27.28 8.64
C ALA A 181 0.06 28.60 8.94
N ASN A 182 -0.86 28.59 9.90
CA ASN A 182 -1.61 29.78 10.34
C ASN A 182 -0.74 30.78 11.13
N LEU A 183 0.24 30.31 11.91
CA LEU A 183 1.17 31.14 12.69
C LEU A 183 2.22 31.82 11.81
N MET A 184 2.48 31.31 10.60
CA MET A 184 3.24 32.04 9.57
C MET A 184 2.37 33.12 8.91
N ALA A 185 1.81 33.96 9.77
CA ALA A 185 0.75 34.94 9.56
C ALA A 185 1.18 36.17 8.74
N ASP A 186 2.01 36.00 7.72
CA ASP A 186 2.26 37.01 6.69
C ASP A 186 1.59 36.68 5.35
N GLY A 187 0.88 35.54 5.27
CA GLY A 187 0.18 35.11 4.05
C GLY A 187 1.08 34.46 3.01
N THR A 188 2.32 34.12 3.37
CA THR A 188 3.28 33.47 2.45
C THR A 188 2.87 32.05 2.07
N ILE A 189 2.13 31.36 2.95
CA ILE A 189 1.67 29.98 2.71
C ILE A 189 0.19 29.99 2.35
N ARG A 190 -0.14 29.54 1.14
CA ARG A 190 -1.53 29.40 0.69
C ARG A 190 -2.11 28.07 1.18
N ILE A 191 -3.20 28.15 1.93
CA ILE A 191 -3.92 26.97 2.42
C ILE A 191 -4.95 26.53 1.36
N LEU A 192 -4.94 25.25 1.01
CA LEU A 192 -5.87 24.64 0.06
C LEU A 192 -6.41 23.35 0.64
N THR A 193 -7.65 23.00 0.33
CA THR A 193 -8.17 21.64 0.52
C THR A 193 -7.66 20.72 -0.60
N ALA A 194 -7.76 19.41 -0.38
CA ALA A 194 -7.43 18.42 -1.42
C ALA A 194 -8.31 18.60 -2.68
N ASP A 195 -9.59 18.95 -2.53
CA ASP A 195 -10.48 19.17 -3.66
C ASP A 195 -10.08 20.42 -4.45
N GLU A 196 -9.74 21.52 -3.76
CA GLU A 196 -9.25 22.73 -4.43
C GLU A 196 -7.95 22.47 -5.19
N LEU A 197 -7.03 21.67 -4.64
CA LEU A 197 -5.81 21.23 -5.35
C LEU A 197 -6.17 20.49 -6.65
N PHE A 198 -7.09 19.52 -6.59
CA PHE A 198 -7.47 18.73 -7.77
C PHE A 198 -8.34 19.50 -8.77
N MET A 199 -8.94 20.62 -8.37
CA MET A 199 -9.67 21.54 -9.24
C MET A 199 -8.80 22.67 -9.79
N MET A 200 -7.50 22.71 -9.48
CA MET A 200 -6.57 23.63 -10.14
C MET A 200 -6.58 23.31 -11.65
N ASN A 201 -7.24 24.18 -12.43
CA ASN A 201 -7.24 24.08 -13.87
C ASN A 201 -5.86 24.46 -14.37
N PHE A 202 -5.12 23.48 -14.87
CA PHE A 202 -3.96 23.73 -15.71
C PHE A 202 -4.44 23.75 -17.16
N GLU A 203 -4.48 24.95 -17.74
CA GLU A 203 -4.83 25.11 -19.16
C GLU A 203 -3.76 24.42 -20.01
N ARG A 204 -4.20 23.49 -20.87
CA ARG A 204 -3.35 22.81 -21.86
C ARG A 204 -2.80 23.76 -22.91
#